data_AF-A0A957SPT7-F1
#
_entry.id   AF-A0A957SPT7-F1
#
_cell.length_a   1.000
_cell.length_b   1.000
_cell.length_c   1.000
_cell.angle_alpha   90.00
_cell.angle_beta   90.00
_cell.angle_gamma   90.00
#
_symmetry.space_group_name_H-M   'P 1'
#
loop_
_entity.id
_entity.type
_entity.pdbx_description
1 polymer ?
#
loop_
_entity_poly.entity_id
_entity_poly.type
_entity_poly.pdbx_seq_one_letter_code
_entity_poly.pdbx_strand_id
1 'polypeptide(L)'
;MKRIIPQEQIPTEVLETAQAWQKRRNSFDPAQHSGELYAIFQAIGQVPEGEWNPTHDLRPILARFPKEGKGLYSKADLIKGYHHLVAEGDLEPDPLLMQRIRMKPMRTASGVAPVTVLTAPAGCPGKC
;
A
#
# COMPACT_ATOMS: atom_id res chain seq x y z
N MET A 1 10.15 23.69 -17.54
CA MET A 1 8.80 23.21 -17.91
C MET A 1 8.77 21.69 -17.85
N LYS A 2 7.94 21.09 -17.00
CA LYS A 2 7.74 19.63 -17.02
C LYS A 2 6.92 19.29 -18.27
N ARG A 3 7.49 18.56 -19.24
CA ARG A 3 6.69 17.97 -20.32
C ARG A 3 5.85 16.86 -19.69
N ILE A 4 4.58 17.13 -19.48
CA ILE A 4 3.60 16.09 -19.13
C ILE A 4 3.10 15.55 -20.47
N ILE A 5 3.36 14.28 -20.74
CA ILE A 5 2.87 13.61 -21.95
C ILE A 5 1.40 13.25 -21.69
N PRO A 6 0.45 13.69 -22.53
CA PRO A 6 -0.95 13.29 -22.42
C PRO A 6 -1.10 11.79 -22.68
N GLN A 7 -2.13 11.16 -22.12
CA GLN A 7 -2.29 9.69 -22.19
C GLN A 7 -2.38 9.19 -23.63
N GLU A 8 -2.94 9.98 -24.56
CA GLU A 8 -3.04 9.61 -25.98
C GLU A 8 -1.68 9.43 -26.68
N GLN A 9 -0.61 10.01 -26.11
CA GLN A 9 0.76 9.91 -26.65
C GLN A 9 1.58 8.78 -26.02
N ILE A 10 1.02 8.05 -25.04
CA ILE A 10 1.68 6.92 -24.41
C ILE A 10 1.44 5.68 -25.28
N PRO A 11 2.49 4.92 -25.66
CA PRO A 11 2.33 3.69 -26.42
C PRO A 11 1.38 2.69 -25.73
N THR A 12 0.53 2.03 -26.51
CA THR A 12 -0.53 1.15 -26.01
C THR A 12 0.03 0.01 -25.16
N GLU A 13 1.16 -0.57 -25.56
CA GLU A 13 1.85 -1.65 -24.84
C GLU A 13 2.30 -1.23 -23.43
N VAL A 14 2.66 0.04 -23.25
CA VAL A 14 3.04 0.60 -21.94
C VAL A 14 1.81 0.75 -21.06
N LEU A 15 0.69 1.23 -21.63
CA LEU A 15 -0.58 1.36 -20.92
C LEU A 15 -1.11 0.00 -20.47
N GLU A 16 -1.10 -1.00 -21.34
CA GLU A 16 -1.52 -2.36 -21.03
C GLU A 16 -0.67 -2.98 -19.91
N THR A 17 0.65 -2.82 -20.00
CA THR A 17 1.58 -3.28 -18.96
C THR A 17 1.27 -2.59 -17.63
N ALA A 18 1.13 -1.27 -17.63
CA ALA A 18 0.80 -0.51 -16.42
C ALA A 18 -0.53 -0.95 -15.79
N GLN A 19 -1.56 -1.18 -16.61
CA GLN A 19 -2.86 -1.70 -16.16
C GLN A 19 -2.75 -3.12 -15.57
N ALA A 20 -1.98 -4.00 -16.20
CA ALA A 20 -1.74 -5.35 -15.68
C ALA A 20 -1.05 -5.30 -14.30
N TRP A 21 -0.05 -4.43 -14.14
CA TRP A 21 0.60 -4.18 -12.86
C TRP A 21 -0.37 -3.62 -11.81
N GLN A 22 -1.22 -2.65 -12.19
CA GLN A 22 -2.23 -2.09 -11.29
C GLN A 22 -3.26 -3.14 -10.86
N LYS A 23 -3.77 -3.97 -11.78
CA LYS A 23 -4.69 -5.07 -11.48
C LYS A 23 -4.08 -6.04 -10.47
N ARG A 24 -2.82 -6.45 -10.68
CA ARG A 24 -2.10 -7.32 -9.72
C ARG A 24 -1.95 -6.66 -8.35
N ARG A 25 -1.67 -5.36 -8.29
CA ARG A 25 -1.56 -4.62 -7.03
C ARG A 25 -2.92 -4.40 -6.34
N ASN A 26 -4.01 -4.39 -7.11
CA ASN A 26 -5.37 -4.20 -6.64
C ASN A 26 -6.16 -5.48 -6.45
N SER A 27 -5.52 -6.65 -6.45
CA SER A 27 -6.18 -7.95 -6.31
C SER A 27 -6.81 -8.20 -4.93
N PHE A 28 -6.49 -7.40 -3.92
CA PHE A 28 -7.07 -7.53 -2.58
C PHE A 28 -8.47 -6.94 -2.52
N ASP A 29 -9.46 -7.80 -2.22
CA ASP A 29 -10.86 -7.45 -2.02
C ASP A 29 -11.18 -7.35 -0.51
N PRO A 30 -11.37 -6.14 0.05
CA PRO A 30 -11.60 -5.98 1.49
C PRO A 30 -12.95 -6.55 1.96
N ALA A 31 -13.95 -6.69 1.08
CA ALA A 31 -15.27 -7.17 1.48
C ALA A 31 -15.24 -8.63 1.95
N GLN A 32 -14.39 -9.46 1.34
CA GLN A 32 -14.21 -10.87 1.72
C GLN A 32 -13.53 -11.06 3.07
N HIS A 33 -12.88 -10.01 3.58
CA HIS A 33 -12.09 -10.04 4.81
C HIS A 33 -12.64 -9.12 5.91
N SER A 34 -13.86 -8.58 5.74
CA SER A 34 -14.44 -7.55 6.60
C SER A 34 -14.40 -7.93 8.09
N GLY A 35 -14.84 -9.13 8.45
CA GLY A 35 -14.84 -9.62 9.83
C GLY A 35 -13.44 -9.74 10.45
N GLU A 36 -12.46 -10.25 9.71
CA GLU A 36 -11.07 -10.38 10.16
C GLU A 36 -10.41 -9.00 10.32
N LEU A 37 -10.63 -8.12 9.35
CA LEU A 37 -10.15 -6.74 9.37
C LEU A 37 -10.73 -5.96 10.55
N TYR A 38 -12.04 -6.12 10.82
CA TYR A 38 -12.68 -5.51 11.98
C TYR A 38 -12.04 -5.99 13.29
N ALA A 39 -11.81 -7.30 13.44
CA ALA A 39 -11.15 -7.86 14.63
C ALA A 39 -9.71 -7.34 14.81
N ILE A 40 -8.96 -7.20 13.70
CA ILE A 40 -7.62 -6.60 13.71
C ILE A 40 -7.70 -5.15 14.18
N PHE A 41 -8.63 -4.35 13.67
CA PHE A 41 -8.75 -2.94 14.04
C PHE A 41 -9.17 -2.76 15.49
N GLN A 42 -10.06 -3.61 16.01
CA GLN A 42 -10.40 -3.65 17.43
C GLN A 42 -9.18 -4.00 18.30
N ALA A 43 -8.41 -5.02 17.91
CA ALA A 43 -7.19 -5.39 18.63
C ALA A 43 -6.13 -4.27 18.61
N ILE A 44 -6.02 -3.54 17.50
CA ILE A 44 -5.15 -2.35 17.42
C ILE A 44 -5.68 -1.26 18.36
N GLY A 45 -6.98 -0.99 18.36
CA GLY A 45 -7.60 0.04 19.21
C GLY A 45 -7.46 -0.21 20.71
N GLN A 46 -7.35 -1.48 21.13
CA GLN A 46 -7.14 -1.86 22.53
C GLN A 46 -5.76 -1.53 23.08
N VAL A 47 -4.76 -1.28 22.23
CA VAL A 47 -3.41 -0.89 22.69
C VAL A 47 -3.42 0.59 23.09
N PRO A 48 -3.08 0.93 24.35
CA PRO A 48 -2.98 2.33 24.79
C PRO A 48 -2.01 3.15 23.94
N GLU A 49 -2.32 4.42 23.71
CA GLU A 49 -1.49 5.29 22.85
C GLU A 49 -0.03 5.41 23.30
N GLY A 50 0.21 5.52 24.61
CA GLY A 50 1.56 5.63 25.17
C GLY A 50 2.41 4.37 25.04
N GLU A 51 1.79 3.22 24.76
CA GLU A 51 2.46 1.92 24.66
C GLU A 51 2.63 1.47 23.20
N TRP A 52 1.97 2.12 22.25
CA TRP A 52 2.00 1.72 20.84
C TRP A 52 3.39 1.92 20.22
N ASN A 53 4.01 0.80 19.84
CA ASN A 53 5.22 0.69 19.07
C ASN A 53 4.96 0.07 17.68
N PRO A 54 5.03 0.87 16.60
CA PRO A 54 4.75 0.41 15.24
C PRO A 54 5.62 -0.76 14.74
N THR A 55 6.82 -0.95 15.31
CA THR A 55 7.72 -2.03 14.89
C THR A 55 7.46 -3.35 15.60
N HIS A 56 6.87 -3.30 16.81
CA HIS A 56 6.71 -4.47 17.66
C HIS A 56 5.25 -4.92 17.83
N ASP A 57 4.27 -4.01 17.79
CA ASP A 57 2.90 -4.36 18.19
C ASP A 57 2.03 -4.85 17.03
N LEU A 58 2.23 -4.28 15.84
CA LEU A 58 1.38 -4.62 14.70
C LEU A 58 1.55 -6.07 14.25
N ARG A 59 2.79 -6.57 14.17
CA ARG A 59 3.06 -7.93 13.69
C ARG A 59 2.41 -9.03 14.56
N PRO A 60 2.56 -9.02 15.90
CA PRO A 60 1.87 -9.97 16.77
C PRO A 60 0.36 -9.94 16.65
N ILE A 61 -0.25 -8.75 16.48
CA ILE A 61 -1.69 -8.64 16.26
C ILE A 61 -2.06 -9.33 14.95
N LEU A 62 -1.38 -9.00 13.84
CA LEU A 62 -1.66 -9.61 12.53
C LEU A 62 -1.43 -11.13 12.53
N ALA A 63 -0.47 -11.63 13.30
CA ALA A 63 -0.22 -13.07 13.39
C ALA A 63 -1.37 -13.87 14.03
N ARG A 64 -2.26 -13.22 14.79
CA ARG A 64 -3.47 -13.84 15.36
C ARG A 64 -4.62 -13.93 14.35
N PHE A 65 -4.54 -13.16 13.26
CA PHE A 65 -5.58 -13.05 12.23
C PHE A 65 -4.95 -13.30 10.84
N PRO A 66 -4.56 -14.55 10.53
CA PRO A 66 -3.86 -14.87 9.30
C PRO A 66 -4.76 -14.66 8.08
N LYS A 67 -4.24 -13.98 7.05
CA LYS A 67 -4.97 -13.71 5.80
C LYS A 67 -5.29 -15.02 5.08
N GLU A 68 -6.56 -15.33 4.79
CA GLU A 68 -6.95 -16.60 4.14
C GLU A 68 -6.38 -17.84 4.86
N GLY A 69 -6.19 -17.76 6.19
CA GLY A 69 -5.56 -18.82 6.99
C GLY A 69 -4.03 -18.95 6.83
N LYS A 70 -3.37 -18.11 6.03
CA LYS A 70 -1.91 -18.13 5.85
C LYS A 70 -1.28 -16.74 5.62
N GLY A 71 -0.17 -16.47 6.29
CA GLY A 71 0.56 -15.21 6.12
C GLY A 71 -0.16 -14.01 6.78
N LEU A 72 0.26 -12.80 6.42
CA LEU A 72 -0.13 -11.56 7.10
C LEU A 72 -0.75 -10.56 6.11
N TYR A 73 -1.71 -9.78 6.61
CA TYR A 73 -2.21 -8.60 5.89
C TYR A 73 -1.10 -7.58 5.67
N SER A 74 -0.99 -7.09 4.43
CA SER A 74 -0.08 -5.98 4.12
C SER A 74 -0.64 -4.67 4.68
N LYS A 75 0.20 -3.64 4.89
CA LYS A 75 -0.31 -2.31 5.25
C LYS A 75 -1.24 -1.71 4.20
N ALA A 76 -1.04 -2.04 2.93
CA ALA A 76 -1.96 -1.62 1.87
C ALA A 76 -3.32 -2.31 1.99
N ASP A 77 -3.33 -3.59 2.39
CA ASP A 77 -4.54 -4.36 2.63
C ASP A 77 -5.32 -3.75 3.81
N LEU A 78 -4.62 -3.42 4.91
CA LEU A 78 -5.22 -2.76 6.08
C LEU A 78 -5.82 -1.39 5.73
N ILE A 79 -5.13 -0.57 4.93
CA ILE A 79 -5.65 0.74 4.51
C ILE A 79 -6.91 0.58 3.65
N LYS A 80 -6.91 -0.38 2.71
CA LYS A 80 -8.10 -0.69 1.90
C LYS A 80 -9.26 -1.18 2.76
N GLY A 81 -8.97 -2.08 3.70
CA GLY A 81 -9.94 -2.61 4.65
C GLY A 81 -10.55 -1.52 5.53
N TYR A 82 -9.72 -0.63 6.07
CA TYR A 82 -10.18 0.51 6.85
C TYR A 82 -11.13 1.40 6.05
N HIS A 83 -10.74 1.78 4.83
CA HIS A 83 -11.60 2.62 3.99
C HIS A 83 -12.91 1.93 3.62
N HIS A 84 -12.88 0.63 3.37
CA HIS A 84 -14.09 -0.15 3.10
C HIS A 84 -15.03 -0.18 4.31
N LEU A 85 -14.55 -0.57 5.49
CA LEU A 85 -15.41 -0.65 6.69
C LEU A 85 -15.95 0.71 7.14
N VAL A 86 -15.17 1.79 6.97
CA VAL A 86 -15.66 3.16 7.23
C VAL A 86 -16.75 3.55 6.22
N ALA A 87 -16.60 3.17 4.95
CA ALA A 87 -17.60 3.47 3.92
C ALA A 87 -18.90 2.68 4.12
N GLU A 88 -18.83 1.44 4.60
CA GLU A 88 -20.01 0.61 4.93
C GLU A 88 -20.65 1.02 6.27
N GLY A 89 -19.96 1.79 7.11
CA GLY A 89 -20.43 2.20 8.43
C GLY A 89 -20.16 1.20 9.56
N ASP A 90 -19.42 0.13 9.27
CA ASP A 90 -19.02 -0.89 10.25
C ASP A 90 -17.91 -0.41 11.20
N LEU A 91 -17.18 0.64 10.82
CA LEU A 91 -16.08 1.20 11.60
C LEU A 91 -16.17 2.73 11.63
N GLU A 92 -16.15 3.32 12.82
CA GLU A 92 -16.03 4.77 12.98
C GLU A 92 -14.64 5.25 12.54
N PRO A 93 -14.54 6.37 11.80
CA PRO A 93 -13.25 6.89 11.36
C PRO A 93 -12.39 7.37 12.54
N ASP A 94 -11.29 6.66 12.77
CA ASP A 94 -10.30 6.97 13.81
C ASP A 94 -8.94 7.38 13.20
N PRO A 95 -8.52 8.65 13.35
CA PRO A 95 -7.21 9.13 12.93
C PRO A 95 -6.04 8.37 13.55
N LEU A 96 -6.17 7.91 14.80
CA LEU A 96 -5.12 7.18 15.51
C LEU A 96 -4.92 5.80 14.88
N LEU A 97 -6.00 5.05 14.64
CA LEU A 97 -5.95 3.80 13.90
C LEU A 97 -5.30 3.98 12.52
N MET A 98 -5.70 5.01 11.76
CA MET A 98 -5.09 5.32 10.47
C MET A 98 -3.57 5.60 10.59
N GLN A 99 -3.15 6.32 11.63
CA GLN A 99 -1.73 6.56 11.91
C GLN A 99 -0.97 5.27 12.22
N ARG A 100 -1.60 4.30 12.89
CA ARG A 100 -1.00 3.00 13.26
C ARG A 100 -0.80 2.09 12.05
N ILE A 101 -1.76 2.07 11.11
CA ILE A 101 -1.73 1.17 9.95
C ILE A 101 -0.99 1.75 8.73
N ARG A 102 -0.85 3.08 8.63
CA ARG A 102 -0.19 3.70 7.46
C ARG A 102 1.31 3.40 7.38
N MET A 103 1.84 3.51 6.17
CA MET A 103 3.29 3.60 5.98
C MET A 103 3.79 4.95 6.50
N LYS A 104 5.00 4.97 7.09
CA LYS A 104 5.65 6.25 7.42
C LYS A 104 5.79 7.07 6.14
N PRO A 105 5.47 8.38 6.15
CA PRO A 105 5.72 9.24 5.00
C PRO A 105 7.19 9.12 4.59
N MET A 106 7.45 8.72 3.35
CA MET A 106 8.81 8.61 2.86
C MET A 106 9.31 9.99 2.49
N ARG A 107 10.24 10.53 3.28
CA ARG A 107 10.98 11.75 2.92
C ARG A 107 12.22 11.32 2.13
N THR A 108 12.41 11.88 0.94
CA THR A 108 13.66 11.73 0.19
C THR A 108 14.73 12.61 0.84
N ALA A 109 15.95 12.09 1.02
CA ALA A 109 17.04 12.80 1.70
C ALA A 109 17.33 14.20 1.11
N SER A 110 17.14 14.37 -0.20
CA SER A 110 17.35 15.63 -0.92
C SER A 110 16.06 16.43 -1.22
N GLY A 111 14.89 15.96 -0.78
CA GLY A 111 13.60 16.50 -1.22
C GLY A 111 13.23 16.18 -2.69
N VAL A 112 14.06 15.41 -3.42
CA VAL A 112 13.81 14.95 -4.79
C VAL A 112 13.66 13.43 -4.82
N ALA A 113 12.66 12.93 -5.55
CA ALA A 113 12.48 11.49 -5.80
C ALA A 113 13.28 11.08 -7.06
N PRO A 114 14.44 10.39 -6.91
CA PRO A 114 15.19 9.91 -8.06
C PRO A 114 14.42 8.77 -8.75
N VAL A 115 14.25 8.87 -10.07
CA VAL A 115 13.68 7.81 -10.91
C VAL A 115 14.72 7.45 -11.96
N THR A 116 15.30 6.27 -11.83
CA THR A 116 16.25 5.74 -12.82
C THR A 116 15.49 4.82 -13.77
N VAL A 117 15.67 5.02 -15.07
CA VAL A 117 15.09 4.19 -16.12
C VAL A 117 16.20 3.56 -16.94
N LEU A 118 16.00 2.31 -17.36
CA LEU A 118 16.81 1.69 -18.39
C LEU A 118 16.05 1.82 -19.72
N THR A 119 16.76 2.28 -20.75
CA THR A 119 16.24 2.31 -22.12
C THR A 119 16.68 1.04 -22.85
N ALA A 120 16.08 0.80 -24.01
CA ALA A 120 16.52 -0.30 -24.87
C ALA A 120 18.04 -0.15 -25.18
N PRO A 121 18.79 -1.27 -25.28
CA PRO A 121 20.22 -1.22 -25.59
C PRO A 121 20.47 -0.47 -26.90
N ALA A 122 21.20 0.65 -26.82
CA ALA A 122 21.80 1.26 -28.00
C ALA A 122 23.15 0.59 -28.23
N GLY A 123 23.46 0.22 -29.48
CA GLY A 123 24.72 -0.45 -29.81
C GLY A 123 25.93 0.28 -29.22
N CYS A 124 26.85 -0.47 -28.61
CA CYS A 124 28.05 0.10 -28.01
C CYS A 124 29.03 0.54 -29.12
N PRO A 125 29.51 1.80 -29.15
CA PRO A 125 30.43 2.26 -30.17
C PRO A 125 31.88 1.79 -29.97
N GLY A 126 32.21 1.16 -28.84
CA GLY A 126 33.54 0.58 -28.59
C GLY A 126 34.69 1.61 -28.53
N LYS A 127 34.39 2.88 -28.21
CA LYS A 127 35.38 3.97 -28.08
C LYS A 127 35.61 4.38 -26.62
N CYS A 128 35.59 3.40 -25.72
CA CYS A 128 35.68 3.61 -24.27
C CYS A 128 37.10 3.95 -23.84
#